data_AF-A0A152A7J7-F1
#
_entry.id   AF-A0A152A7J7-F1
#
_cell.length_a   1.000
_cell.length_b   1.000
_cell.length_c   1.000
_cell.angle_alpha   90.00
_cell.angle_beta   90.00
_cell.angle_gamma   90.00
#
_symmetry.space_group_name_H-M   'P 1'
#
loop_
_entity.id
_entity.type
_entity.pdbx_description
1 polymer ?
#
loop_
_entity_poly.entity_id
_entity_poly.type
_entity_poly.pdbx_seq_one_letter_code
_entity_poly.pdbx_strand_id
1 'polypeptide(L)' 'MFESECSVKGPIQKQCQSSCTKTWEAYEACSKRVEKLAHDEKANCLGQFLEYVQCLDKCVAPKVFAELK' A
#
# COMPACT_ATOMS: atom_id res chain seq x y z
N MET A 1 -3.08 13.39 -9.75
CA MET A 1 -3.95 13.87 -8.67
C MET A 1 -3.75 12.95 -7.48
N PHE A 2 -2.93 13.33 -6.51
CA PHE A 2 -2.97 12.81 -5.14
C PHE A 2 -2.62 14.00 -4.28
N GLU A 3 -3.66 14.56 -3.68
CA GLU A 3 -3.68 15.81 -2.96
C GLU A 3 -2.79 15.72 -1.71
N SER A 4 -1.96 16.74 -1.53
CA SER A 4 -1.13 17.03 -0.35
C SER A 4 -0.70 15.82 0.46
N GLU A 5 0.48 15.27 0.16
CA GLU A 5 1.17 14.43 1.15
C GLU A 5 1.27 15.21 2.46
N CYS A 6 0.60 14.72 3.51
CA CYS A 6 0.81 15.20 4.87
C CYS A 6 2.32 15.28 5.13
N SER A 7 2.81 16.44 5.58
CA SER A 7 4.25 16.74 5.69
C SER A 7 5.02 15.71 6.52
N VAL A 8 4.37 15.08 7.50
CA VAL A 8 4.94 14.05 8.36
C VAL A 8 4.73 12.64 7.76
N LYS A 9 3.49 12.26 7.47
CA LYS A 9 3.16 10.89 7.04
C LYS A 9 3.74 10.53 5.68
N GLY A 10 3.74 11.46 4.71
CA GLY A 10 4.16 11.20 3.33
C GLY A 10 5.60 10.70 3.21
N PRO A 11 6.60 11.45 3.72
CA PRO A 11 8.01 11.03 3.70
C PRO A 11 8.24 9.70 4.44
N ILE A 12 7.60 9.50 5.59
CA ILE A 12 7.72 8.27 6.39
C ILE A 12 7.14 7.07 5.62
N GLN A 13 5.98 7.25 4.97
CA GLN A 13 5.36 6.21 4.17
C GLN A 13 6.25 5.81 2.99
N LYS A 14 6.87 6.77 2.29
CA LYS A 14 7.85 6.50 1.22
C LYS A 14 9.03 5.67 1.72
N GLN A 15 9.59 5.99 2.88
CA GLN A 15 10.67 5.22 3.48
C GLN A 15 10.25 3.78 3.83
N CYS A 16 8.98 3.56 4.19
CA CYS A 16 8.45 2.25 4.54
C CYS A 16 8.12 1.35 3.33
N GLN A 17 8.00 1.91 2.12
CA GLN A 17 7.66 1.14 0.90
C GLN A 17 8.68 0.04 0.60
N SER A 18 9.98 0.32 0.77
CA SER A 18 11.06 -0.65 0.51
C SER A 18 11.03 -1.87 1.43
N SER A 19 10.38 -1.77 2.59
CA SER A 19 10.23 -2.90 3.53
C SER A 19 9.03 -3.80 3.18
N CYS A 20 8.18 -3.37 2.25
CA CYS A 20 6.93 -4.03 1.88
C CYS A 20 6.90 -4.50 0.43
N THR A 21 8.07 -4.72 -0.19
CA THR A 21 8.18 -5.16 -1.60
C THR A 21 7.45 -6.46 -1.88
N LYS A 22 7.52 -7.43 -0.96
CA LYS A 22 6.84 -8.73 -1.13
C LYS A 22 5.32 -8.60 -1.27
N THR A 23 4.67 -7.80 -0.43
CA THR A 23 3.21 -7.58 -0.50
C THR A 23 2.84 -6.71 -1.70
N TRP A 24 3.72 -5.77 -2.07
CA TRP A 24 3.58 -5.00 -3.31
C TRP A 24 3.62 -5.89 -4.56
N GLU A 25 4.61 -6.77 -4.68
CA GLU A 25 4.74 -7.73 -5.79
C GLU A 25 3.53 -8.66 -5.88
N ALA A 26 2.97 -9.10 -4.74
CA ALA A 26 1.75 -9.91 -4.71
C ALA A 26 0.53 -9.12 -5.24
N TYR A 27 0.39 -7.85 -4.86
CA TYR A 27 -0.65 -6.97 -5.38
C TYR A 27 -0.49 -6.71 -6.88
N GLU A 28 0.72 -6.45 -7.37
CA GLU A 28 1.00 -6.26 -8.80
C GLU A 28 0.71 -7.52 -9.61
N ALA A 29 1.09 -8.69 -9.10
CA ALA A 29 0.78 -9.97 -9.73
C ALA A 29 -0.74 -10.21 -9.80
N CYS A 30 -1.48 -9.85 -8.74
CA CYS A 30 -2.93 -9.90 -8.75
C CYS A 30 -3.53 -8.93 -9.78
N SER A 31 -3.03 -7.69 -9.85
CA SER A 31 -3.52 -6.65 -10.77
C SER A 31 -3.41 -7.11 -12.23
N LYS A 32 -2.25 -7.64 -12.62
CA LYS A 32 -2.01 -8.23 -13.95
C LYS A 32 -2.91 -9.43 -14.27
N ARG A 33 -3.36 -10.17 -13.24
CA ARG A 33 -4.32 -11.27 -13.39
C ARG A 33 -5.73 -10.75 -13.61
N VAL A 34 -6.17 -9.76 -12.83
CA VAL A 34 -7.52 -9.17 -12.90
C VAL A 34 -7.73 -8.41 -14.21
N GLU A 35 -6.70 -7.78 -14.78
CA GLU A 35 -6.78 -7.17 -16.12
C GLU A 35 -7.26 -8.14 -17.20
N LYS A 36 -6.93 -9.43 -17.08
CA LYS A 36 -7.36 -10.49 -18.01
C LYS A 36 -8.77 -11.01 -17.73
N LEU A 37 -9.39 -10.58 -16.63
CA LEU A 37 -10.70 -10.99 -16.14
C LEU A 37 -11.69 -9.81 -16.15
N ALA A 38 -11.52 -8.85 -17.07
CA ALA A 38 -12.29 -7.60 -17.10
C ALA A 38 -13.83 -7.76 -17.17
N HIS A 39 -14.33 -8.95 -17.52
CA HIS A 39 -15.76 -9.28 -17.54
C HIS A 39 -16.28 -9.97 -16.27
N ASP A 40 -15.39 -10.37 -15.36
CA ASP A 40 -15.76 -10.98 -14.07
C ASP A 40 -15.86 -9.89 -13.01
N GLU A 41 -17.09 -9.48 -12.70
CA GLU A 41 -17.38 -8.44 -11.69
C GLU A 41 -16.85 -8.78 -10.29
N LYS A 42 -16.54 -10.06 -10.01
CA LYS A 42 -16.00 -10.50 -8.72
C LYS A 42 -14.47 -10.42 -8.67
N ALA A 43 -13.80 -10.33 -9.82
CA ALA A 43 -12.35 -10.31 -9.90
C ALA A 43 -11.81 -9.00 -9.29
N ASN A 44 -11.11 -9.10 -8.16
CA ASN A 44 -10.50 -7.96 -7.49
C ASN A 44 -9.21 -8.37 -6.75
N CYS A 45 -8.47 -7.36 -6.29
CA CYS A 45 -7.22 -7.51 -5.55
C CYS A 45 -7.26 -6.88 -4.16
N LEU A 46 -8.46 -6.69 -3.59
CA LEU A 46 -8.63 -6.00 -2.32
C LEU A 46 -7.83 -6.68 -1.20
N GLY A 47 -7.82 -8.01 -1.15
CA GLY A 47 -7.04 -8.75 -0.15
C GLY A 47 -5.54 -8.43 -0.19
N GLN A 48 -4.92 -8.55 -1.37
CA GLN A 48 -3.49 -8.25 -1.55
C GLN A 48 -3.19 -6.77 -1.29
N PHE A 49 -4.09 -5.86 -1.68
CA PHE A 49 -3.96 -4.45 -1.39
C PHE A 49 -3.98 -4.16 0.11
N LEU A 50 -4.91 -4.78 0.85
CA LEU A 50 -5.00 -4.66 2.31
C LEU A 50 -3.76 -5.23 3.01
N GLU A 51 -3.18 -6.33 2.52
CA GLU A 51 -1.90 -6.84 3.03
C GLU A 51 -0.74 -5.85 2.84
N TYR A 52 -0.68 -5.19 1.67
CA TYR A 52 0.31 -4.15 1.41
C TYR A 52 0.12 -2.93 2.33
N VAL A 53 -1.12 -2.45 2.47
CA VAL A 53 -1.46 -1.36 3.39
C VAL A 53 -1.12 -1.71 4.82
N GLN A 54 -1.46 -2.92 5.29
CA GLN A 54 -1.13 -3.38 6.64
C GLN A 54 0.39 -3.39 6.88
N CYS A 55 1.18 -3.84 5.89
CA CYS A 55 2.64 -3.79 5.99
C CYS A 55 3.15 -2.35 6.12
N LEU A 56 2.64 -1.43 5.29
CA LEU A 56 2.99 -0.01 5.37
C LEU A 56 2.62 0.59 6.72
N ASP A 57 1.38 0.42 7.16
CA ASP A 57 0.88 1.01 8.41
C ASP A 57 1.64 0.49 9.63
N LYS A 58 2.02 -0.80 9.64
CA LYS A 58 2.88 -1.37 10.69
C LYS A 58 4.24 -0.65 10.79
N CYS A 59 4.81 -0.24 9.66
CA CYS A 59 6.07 0.52 9.63
C CYS A 59 5.87 2.01 9.91
N VAL A 60 4.79 2.61 9.39
CA VAL A 60 4.52 4.04 9.43
C VAL A 60 4.06 4.49 10.82
N ALA A 61 3.17 3.74 11.46
CA ALA A 61 2.55 4.12 12.73
C ALA A 61 3.55 4.55 13.82
N PRO A 62 4.56 3.74 14.22
CA PRO A 62 5.48 4.14 15.28
C PRO A 62 6.32 5.38 14.92
N LYS A 63 6.65 5.57 13.64
CA LYS A 63 7.46 6.70 13.16
C LYS A 63 6.65 8.00 13.12
N VAL A 64 5.39 7.93 12.67
CA VAL A 64 4.49 9.09 12.64
C VAL A 64 4.22 9.57 14.07
N PHE A 65 3.88 8.67 15.00
CA PHE A 65 3.60 9.08 16.39
C PHE A 65 4.85 9.52 17.16
N ALA A 66 6.06 9.22 16.68
CA ALA A 66 7.29 9.79 17.24
C ALA A 66 7.51 11.27 16.83
N GLU A 67 6.96 11.69 15.68
CA GLU A 67 7.09 13.05 15.14
C GLU A 67 5.92 13.97 15.55
N LEU A 68 4.75 13.39 15.86
CA LEU A 68 3.57 14.13 16.30
C LEU A 68 3.62 14.40 17.82
N LYS A 69 3.21 15.62 18.23
CA LYS A 69 3.07 16.05 19.63
C LYS A 69 1.65 15.86 20.14
#